data_AF-A0A934P3X4-F1
#
_entry.id   AF-A0A934P3X4-F1
#
_cell.length_a   1.000
_cell.length_b   1.000
_cell.length_c   1.000
_cell.angle_alpha   90.00
_cell.angle_beta   90.00
_cell.angle_gamma   90.00
#
_symmetry.space_group_name_H-M   'P 1'
#
loop_
_entity.id
_entity.type
_entity.pdbx_description
1 polymer ?
#
loop_
_entity_poly.entity_id
_entity_poly.type
_entity_poly.pdbx_seq_one_letter_code
_entity_poly.pdbx_strand_id
1 'polypeptide(L)'
;MPIPLTLGVPRRRDAKPLLAGLLNPRCTDIGAARSVVQNDAIGPAVLLDGENGLLSAVSPTSLQPVRFHLDCAGSDLPEVLSTRLAAPLVVFVDSMTPDVTRELATAGHSVGLRLSDPIDNLADCLAVLAHTDVGFVARTDDGAGVVAALAATVAALSGADIRVALRAPDVAALLSLHPDAADAVRQVLLGVEVTDPAAVIEYLVGVGLR
;
A
#
# COMPACT_ATOMS: atom_id res chain seq x y z
N MET A 1 53.56 -0.19 3.57
CA MET A 1 52.53 0.44 2.72
C MET A 1 51.25 -0.37 2.85
N PRO A 2 50.17 0.16 3.47
CA PRO A 2 48.92 -0.58 3.55
C PRO A 2 48.10 -0.34 2.27
N ILE A 3 47.61 -1.43 1.68
CA ILE A 3 46.69 -1.45 0.55
C ILE A 3 45.30 -1.08 1.09
N PRO A 4 44.56 -0.11 0.51
CA PRO A 4 43.21 0.17 0.96
C PRO A 4 42.30 -0.95 0.45
N LEU A 5 41.71 -1.69 1.39
CA LEU A 5 40.62 -2.63 1.10
C LEU A 5 39.38 -1.79 0.80
N THR A 6 38.99 -1.72 -0.47
CA THR A 6 37.66 -1.25 -0.86
C THR A 6 36.65 -2.31 -0.43
N LEU A 7 36.01 -2.08 0.72
CA LEU A 7 34.81 -2.80 1.13
C LEU A 7 33.69 -2.49 0.11
N GLY A 8 33.63 -3.27 -0.96
CA GLY A 8 32.44 -3.34 -1.79
C GLY A 8 31.29 -3.84 -0.91
N VAL A 9 30.27 -3.01 -0.72
CA VAL A 9 29.06 -3.39 0.01
C VAL A 9 28.47 -4.63 -0.68
N PRO A 10 28.30 -5.77 0.01
CA PRO A 10 27.69 -6.95 -0.60
C PRO A 10 26.27 -6.60 -1.06
N ARG A 11 25.94 -6.85 -2.33
CA ARG A 11 24.55 -6.79 -2.78
C ARG A 11 23.71 -7.75 -1.94
N ARG A 12 22.64 -7.23 -1.33
CA ARG A 12 21.71 -8.01 -0.51
C ARG A 12 21.13 -9.13 -1.38
N ARG A 13 21.25 -10.37 -0.93
CA ARG A 13 20.88 -11.57 -1.70
C ARG A 13 19.37 -11.75 -1.87
N ASP A 14 18.57 -10.98 -1.15
CA ASP A 14 17.11 -11.12 -1.04
C ASP A 14 16.37 -9.81 -1.41
N ALA A 15 16.70 -9.21 -2.56
CA ALA A 15 15.89 -8.10 -3.08
C ALA A 15 14.53 -8.63 -3.52
N LYS A 16 13.47 -8.33 -2.76
CA LYS A 16 12.10 -8.71 -3.15
C LYS A 16 11.67 -7.94 -4.41
N PRO A 17 10.88 -8.53 -5.32
CA PRO A 17 10.32 -7.82 -6.46
C PRO A 17 9.33 -6.75 -6.00
N LEU A 18 9.16 -5.68 -6.78
CA LEU A 18 8.34 -4.51 -6.41
C LEU A 18 6.94 -4.90 -5.90
N LEU A 19 6.32 -5.87 -6.57
CA LEU A 19 4.96 -6.33 -6.28
C LEU A 19 4.86 -7.33 -5.11
N ALA A 20 5.98 -7.79 -4.54
CA ALA A 20 5.99 -8.87 -3.55
C ALA A 20 5.04 -8.60 -2.36
N GLY A 21 3.99 -9.41 -2.25
CA GLY A 21 2.97 -9.32 -1.21
C GLY A 21 2.19 -8.01 -1.19
N LEU A 22 2.13 -7.29 -2.32
CA LEU A 22 1.52 -5.96 -2.42
C LEU A 22 0.00 -6.02 -2.56
N LEU A 23 -0.53 -6.98 -3.33
CA LEU A 23 -1.96 -7.04 -3.64
C LEU A 23 -2.71 -7.68 -2.48
N ASN A 24 -3.63 -6.94 -1.87
CA ASN A 24 -4.46 -7.39 -0.76
C ASN A 24 -5.88 -7.70 -1.27
N PRO A 25 -6.23 -8.98 -1.50
CA PRO A 25 -7.57 -9.34 -1.98
C PRO A 25 -8.63 -8.93 -0.96
N ARG A 26 -9.71 -8.30 -1.41
CA ARG A 26 -10.90 -8.06 -0.57
C ARG A 26 -11.83 -9.27 -0.69
N CYS A 27 -11.98 -10.02 0.39
CA CYS A 27 -12.71 -11.28 0.42
C CYS A 27 -13.93 -11.18 1.32
N THR A 28 -15.08 -11.70 0.89
CA THR A 28 -16.31 -11.71 1.69
C THR A 28 -16.17 -12.54 2.96
N ASP A 29 -15.38 -13.60 2.93
CA ASP A 29 -15.19 -14.54 4.04
C ASP A 29 -13.85 -15.28 3.94
N ILE A 30 -13.57 -16.11 4.96
CA ILE A 30 -12.34 -16.92 5.05
C ILE A 30 -12.25 -17.97 3.93
N GLY A 31 -13.39 -18.49 3.45
CA GLY A 31 -13.42 -19.44 2.34
C GLY A 31 -12.94 -18.79 1.04
N ALA A 32 -13.46 -17.59 0.74
CA ALA A 32 -12.99 -16.76 -0.36
C ALA A 32 -11.49 -16.44 -0.23
N ALA A 33 -11.04 -16.05 0.96
CA ALA A 33 -9.61 -15.79 1.23
C ALA A 33 -8.71 -17.00 0.97
N ARG A 34 -9.16 -18.22 1.33
CA ARG A 34 -8.42 -19.47 1.06
C ARG A 34 -8.35 -19.83 -0.42
N SER A 35 -9.33 -19.38 -1.21
CA SER A 35 -9.42 -19.65 -2.65
C SER A 35 -8.62 -18.66 -3.50
N VAL A 36 -8.05 -17.61 -2.90
CA VAL A 36 -7.21 -16.66 -3.63
C VAL A 36 -6.03 -17.38 -4.27
N VAL A 37 -5.79 -17.07 -5.55
CA VAL A 37 -4.68 -17.62 -6.33
C VAL A 37 -3.36 -17.35 -5.62
N GLN A 38 -2.55 -18.39 -5.42
CA GLN A 38 -1.21 -18.20 -4.87
C GLN A 38 -0.28 -17.60 -5.92
N ASN A 39 0.18 -16.39 -5.66
CA ASN A 39 1.14 -15.65 -6.46
C ASN A 39 1.99 -14.80 -5.52
N ASP A 40 3.27 -14.59 -5.83
CA ASP A 40 4.20 -13.82 -4.99
C ASP A 40 3.77 -12.36 -4.79
N ALA A 41 2.94 -11.82 -5.70
CA ALA A 41 2.36 -10.49 -5.57
C ALA A 41 1.22 -10.41 -4.54
N ILE A 42 0.65 -11.54 -4.13
CA ILE A 42 -0.50 -11.60 -3.22
C ILE A 42 -0.02 -11.47 -1.77
N GLY A 43 -0.54 -10.45 -1.10
CA GLY A 43 -0.37 -10.16 0.31
C GLY A 43 -1.53 -10.69 1.17
N PRO A 44 -1.71 -10.12 2.36
CA PRO A 44 -2.83 -10.44 3.26
C PRO A 44 -4.20 -10.23 2.62
N ALA A 45 -5.13 -11.15 2.86
CA ALA A 45 -6.52 -11.01 2.43
C ALA A 45 -7.31 -10.16 3.44
N VAL A 46 -8.04 -9.15 2.97
CA VAL A 46 -8.91 -8.29 3.79
C VAL A 46 -10.31 -8.90 3.83
N LEU A 47 -10.71 -9.39 5.00
CA LEU A 47 -12.02 -9.99 5.23
C LEU A 47 -13.08 -8.90 5.44
N LEU A 48 -14.13 -8.92 4.63
CA LEU A 48 -15.21 -7.93 4.63
C LEU A 48 -16.32 -8.22 5.65
N ASP A 49 -16.29 -9.37 6.32
CA ASP A 49 -17.25 -9.80 7.36
C ASP A 49 -17.01 -9.10 8.72
N GLY A 50 -16.59 -7.84 8.68
CA GLY A 50 -16.27 -7.07 9.88
C GLY A 50 -17.50 -6.44 10.52
N GLU A 51 -17.65 -6.59 11.84
CA GLU A 51 -18.61 -5.80 12.60
C GLU A 51 -18.16 -4.32 12.64
N ASN A 52 -19.10 -3.39 12.52
CA ASN A 52 -18.87 -1.94 12.63
C ASN A 52 -17.81 -1.38 11.66
N GLY A 53 -17.60 -2.02 10.51
CA GLY A 53 -16.63 -1.57 9.50
C GLY A 53 -15.17 -1.91 9.85
N LEU A 54 -14.90 -2.65 10.93
CA LEU A 54 -13.58 -3.13 11.30
C LEU A 54 -13.27 -4.46 10.59
N LEU A 55 -12.45 -4.38 9.57
CA LEU A 55 -12.04 -5.49 8.71
C LEU A 55 -10.69 -6.06 9.17
N SER A 56 -10.49 -7.37 8.99
CA SER A 56 -9.23 -8.03 9.34
C SER A 56 -8.45 -8.37 8.07
N ALA A 57 -7.23 -7.86 7.95
CA ALA A 57 -6.26 -8.36 6.98
C ALA A 57 -5.54 -9.57 7.59
N VAL A 58 -5.73 -10.74 6.99
CA VAL A 58 -5.22 -12.01 7.49
C VAL A 58 -4.09 -12.54 6.62
N SER A 59 -3.07 -13.12 7.26
CA SER A 59 -2.00 -13.81 6.54
C SER A 59 -2.58 -14.97 5.71
N PRO A 60 -2.19 -15.15 4.44
CA PRO A 60 -2.71 -16.23 3.61
C PRO A 60 -2.32 -17.62 4.12
N THR A 61 -1.26 -17.73 4.93
CA THR A 61 -0.77 -19.01 5.44
C THR A 61 -1.32 -19.37 6.82
N SER A 62 -1.33 -18.43 7.76
CA SER A 62 -1.76 -18.68 9.14
C SER A 62 -3.20 -18.27 9.44
N LEU A 63 -3.80 -17.46 8.57
CA LEU A 63 -5.10 -16.80 8.77
C LEU A 63 -5.18 -15.97 10.06
N GLN A 64 -4.03 -15.62 10.65
CA GLN A 64 -3.99 -14.72 11.78
C GLN A 64 -4.08 -13.27 11.29
N PRO A 65 -4.79 -12.38 12.02
CA PRO A 65 -4.81 -10.96 11.71
C PRO A 65 -3.40 -10.39 11.79
N VAL A 66 -2.94 -9.81 10.68
CA VAL A 66 -1.66 -9.08 10.61
C VAL A 66 -1.89 -7.57 10.67
N ARG A 67 -3.10 -7.12 10.35
CA ARG A 67 -3.52 -5.72 10.37
C ARG A 67 -5.04 -5.62 10.45
N PHE A 68 -5.56 -4.55 11.04
CA PHE A 68 -6.97 -4.18 10.96
C PHE A 68 -7.16 -3.01 10.01
N HIS A 69 -8.31 -2.96 9.35
CA HIS A 69 -8.68 -1.94 8.38
C HIS A 69 -10.04 -1.39 8.79
N LEU A 70 -10.20 -0.08 8.90
CA LEU A 70 -11.43 0.56 9.36
C LEU A 70 -11.86 1.60 8.34
N ASP A 71 -13.07 1.45 7.80
CA ASP A 71 -13.75 2.51 7.06
C ASP A 71 -14.59 3.34 8.06
N CYS A 72 -14.34 4.65 8.17
CA CYS A 72 -15.05 5.53 9.09
C CYS A 72 -15.41 6.87 8.44
N ALA A 73 -16.39 7.57 9.01
CA ALA A 73 -16.69 8.95 8.62
C ALA A 73 -15.72 9.91 9.33
N GLY A 74 -15.53 11.11 8.77
CA GLY A 74 -14.73 12.15 9.41
C GLY A 74 -15.21 12.53 10.83
N SER A 75 -16.50 12.35 11.14
CA SER A 75 -17.07 12.59 12.47
C SER A 75 -16.52 11.64 13.55
N ASP A 76 -16.09 10.45 13.16
CA ASP A 76 -15.67 9.38 14.07
C ASP A 76 -14.16 9.45 14.36
N LEU A 77 -13.44 10.35 13.69
CA LEU A 77 -11.99 10.50 13.78
C LEU A 77 -11.48 10.62 15.23
N PRO A 78 -12.10 11.40 16.15
CA PRO A 78 -11.61 11.48 17.53
C PRO A 78 -11.59 10.13 18.26
N GLU A 79 -12.58 9.27 18.01
CA GLU A 79 -12.64 7.92 18.59
C GLU A 79 -11.56 7.03 17.96
N VAL A 80 -11.44 7.08 16.63
CA VAL A 80 -10.45 6.30 15.89
C VAL A 80 -9.02 6.62 16.32
N LEU A 81 -8.67 7.90 16.50
CA LEU A 81 -7.34 8.33 16.95
C LEU A 81 -6.96 7.78 18.34
N SER A 82 -7.96 7.45 19.17
CA SER A 82 -7.75 6.87 20.50
C SER A 82 -7.72 5.33 20.49
N THR A 83 -8.09 4.71 19.37
CA THR A 83 -8.26 3.26 19.26
C THR A 83 -6.92 2.53 19.34
N ARG A 84 -6.84 1.50 20.19
CA ARG A 84 -5.67 0.63 20.32
C ARG A 84 -6.09 -0.81 20.10
N LEU A 85 -5.50 -1.46 19.10
CA LEU A 85 -5.76 -2.86 18.75
C LEU A 85 -4.50 -3.70 18.94
N ALA A 86 -4.67 -5.02 18.94
CA ALA A 86 -3.57 -5.98 19.08
C ALA A 86 -2.65 -6.05 17.86
N ALA A 87 -3.06 -5.46 16.73
CA ALA A 87 -2.30 -5.36 15.50
C ALA A 87 -2.43 -3.93 14.92
N PRO A 88 -1.54 -3.52 14.01
CA PRO A 88 -1.61 -2.19 13.38
C PRO A 88 -2.97 -1.94 12.71
N LEU A 89 -3.39 -0.67 12.68
CA LEU A 89 -4.67 -0.23 12.13
C LEU A 89 -4.43 0.66 10.90
N VAL A 90 -5.15 0.38 9.81
CA VAL A 90 -5.30 1.24 8.64
C VAL A 90 -6.67 1.89 8.70
N VAL A 91 -6.72 3.21 8.51
CA VAL A 91 -7.96 3.97 8.58
C VAL A 91 -8.28 4.60 7.23
N PHE A 92 -9.45 4.28 6.68
CA PHE A 92 -10.02 4.88 5.48
C PHE A 92 -11.13 5.85 5.88
N VAL A 93 -10.84 7.15 5.79
CA VAL A 93 -11.82 8.21 6.05
C VAL A 93 -12.53 8.58 4.75
N ASP A 94 -13.84 8.80 4.77
CA ASP A 94 -14.66 9.18 3.61
C ASP A 94 -14.19 10.47 2.91
N SER A 95 -13.75 11.46 3.67
CA SER A 95 -13.16 12.71 3.19
C SER A 95 -11.75 12.87 3.73
N MET A 96 -10.82 12.04 3.25
CA MET A 96 -9.41 12.14 3.62
C MET A 96 -8.89 13.54 3.26
N THR A 97 -8.09 14.16 4.12
CA THR A 97 -7.39 15.42 3.84
C THR A 97 -5.93 15.32 4.32
N PRO A 98 -5.04 16.23 3.91
CA PRO A 98 -3.68 16.27 4.43
C PRO A 98 -3.61 16.45 5.95
N ASP A 99 -4.57 17.18 6.54
CA ASP A 99 -4.63 17.39 7.98
C ASP A 99 -5.03 16.10 8.71
N VAL A 100 -6.08 15.42 8.23
CA VAL A 100 -6.51 14.10 8.75
C VAL A 100 -5.39 13.07 8.59
N THR A 101 -4.68 13.10 7.46
CA THR A 101 -3.51 12.24 7.20
C THR A 101 -2.44 12.45 8.28
N ARG A 102 -2.12 13.71 8.63
CA ARG A 102 -1.15 14.01 9.70
C ARG A 102 -1.65 13.57 11.07
N GLU A 103 -2.93 13.75 11.38
CA GLU A 103 -3.51 13.33 12.66
C GLU A 103 -3.42 11.81 12.84
N LEU A 104 -3.83 11.04 11.81
CA LEU A 104 -3.72 9.57 11.82
C LEU A 104 -2.27 9.11 11.96
N ALA A 105 -1.35 9.70 11.19
CA ALA A 105 0.08 9.37 11.28
C ALA A 105 0.64 9.68 12.67
N THR A 106 0.27 10.81 13.26
CA THR A 106 0.69 11.21 14.62
C THR A 106 0.16 10.24 15.67
N ALA A 107 -1.03 9.69 15.48
CA ALA A 107 -1.60 8.66 16.34
C ALA A 107 -0.95 7.26 16.15
N GLY A 108 -0.08 7.11 15.14
CA GLY A 108 0.59 5.87 14.78
C GLY A 108 -0.25 4.93 13.93
N HIS A 109 -1.33 5.43 13.31
CA HIS A 109 -2.16 4.67 12.40
C HIS A 109 -1.65 4.77 10.96
N SER A 110 -1.72 3.67 10.23
CA SER A 110 -1.53 3.69 8.78
C SER A 110 -2.73 4.32 8.10
N VAL A 111 -2.49 4.96 6.97
CA VAL A 111 -3.55 5.69 6.24
C VAL A 111 -4.10 4.84 5.11
N GLY A 112 -5.41 4.82 4.95
CA GLY A 112 -6.09 4.21 3.81
C GLY A 112 -6.46 5.27 2.78
N LEU A 113 -5.98 5.14 1.54
CA LEU A 113 -6.29 6.04 0.44
C LEU A 113 -7.12 5.32 -0.63
N ARG A 114 -8.23 5.92 -1.08
CA ARG A 114 -9.02 5.37 -2.19
C ARG A 114 -8.59 6.05 -3.48
N LEU A 115 -8.12 5.29 -4.47
CA LEU A 115 -7.66 5.88 -5.73
C LEU A 115 -8.79 6.49 -6.58
N SER A 116 -10.05 6.26 -6.19
CA SER A 116 -11.23 6.96 -6.71
C SER A 116 -11.34 8.41 -6.20
N ASP A 117 -10.61 8.78 -5.15
CA ASP A 117 -10.66 10.13 -4.58
C ASP A 117 -10.04 11.16 -5.54
N PRO A 118 -10.37 12.46 -5.41
CA PRO A 118 -9.82 13.50 -6.27
C PRO A 118 -8.28 13.52 -6.26
N ILE A 119 -7.68 13.60 -7.45
CA ILE A 119 -6.22 13.54 -7.64
C ILE A 119 -5.46 14.58 -6.80
N ASP A 120 -6.00 15.80 -6.69
CA ASP A 120 -5.36 16.85 -5.89
C ASP A 120 -5.27 16.46 -4.41
N ASN A 121 -6.34 15.85 -3.88
CA ASN A 121 -6.37 15.39 -2.51
C ASN A 121 -5.43 14.20 -2.28
N LEU A 122 -5.43 13.22 -3.20
CA LEU A 122 -4.49 12.10 -3.16
C LEU A 122 -3.03 12.57 -3.18
N ALA A 123 -2.71 13.53 -4.06
CA ALA A 123 -1.37 14.08 -4.17
C ALA A 123 -0.93 14.79 -2.88
N ASP A 124 -1.80 15.60 -2.28
CA ASP A 124 -1.49 16.32 -1.04
C ASP A 124 -1.35 15.37 0.16
N CYS A 125 -2.15 14.30 0.23
CA CYS A 125 -2.01 13.26 1.26
C CYS A 125 -0.73 12.43 1.08
N LEU A 126 -0.37 12.06 -0.16
CA LEU A 126 0.87 11.34 -0.45
C LEU A 126 2.12 12.17 -0.15
N ALA A 127 2.06 13.48 -0.40
CA ALA A 127 3.14 14.40 -0.03
C ALA A 127 3.36 14.44 1.49
N VAL A 128 2.29 14.35 2.30
CA VAL A 128 2.40 14.19 3.75
C VAL A 128 3.03 12.84 4.08
N LEU A 129 2.49 11.74 3.55
CA LEU A 129 2.90 10.38 3.89
C LEU A 129 4.37 10.10 3.59
N ALA A 130 4.93 10.70 2.53
CA ALA A 130 6.34 10.59 2.20
C ALA A 130 7.30 11.10 3.29
N HIS A 131 6.78 11.88 4.24
CA HIS A 131 7.53 12.44 5.38
C HIS A 131 7.08 11.91 6.74
N THR A 132 6.29 10.85 6.77
CA THR A 132 5.83 10.19 8.01
C THR A 132 6.49 8.84 8.22
N ASP A 133 6.52 8.38 9.46
CA ASP A 133 7.02 7.05 9.82
C ASP A 133 5.96 5.93 9.67
N VAL A 134 4.76 6.28 9.21
CA VAL A 134 3.68 5.33 8.92
C VAL A 134 3.58 5.08 7.42
N GLY A 135 3.26 3.85 7.04
CA GLY A 135 2.88 3.55 5.66
C GLY A 135 1.38 3.70 5.43
N PHE A 136 0.97 3.52 4.18
CA PHE A 136 -0.42 3.60 3.74
C PHE A 136 -0.83 2.37 2.92
N VAL A 137 -2.14 2.16 2.81
CA VAL A 137 -2.75 1.16 1.93
C VAL A 137 -3.58 1.90 0.90
N ALA A 138 -3.37 1.60 -0.38
CA ALA A 138 -4.24 2.09 -1.44
C ALA A 138 -5.43 1.14 -1.63
N ARG A 139 -6.56 1.65 -2.09
CA ARG A 139 -7.71 0.85 -2.53
C ARG A 139 -8.07 1.23 -3.96
N THR A 140 -8.22 0.22 -4.81
CA THR A 140 -8.59 0.40 -6.22
C THR A 140 -9.28 -0.86 -6.77
N ASP A 141 -9.98 -0.73 -7.88
CA ASP A 141 -10.74 -1.81 -8.48
C ASP A 141 -9.99 -2.51 -9.63
N ASP A 142 -8.90 -1.92 -10.15
CA ASP A 142 -8.23 -2.41 -11.34
C ASP A 142 -6.69 -2.30 -11.31
N GLY A 143 -6.06 -2.91 -12.33
CA GLY A 143 -4.61 -2.92 -12.45
C GLY A 143 -4.02 -1.55 -12.81
N ALA A 144 -4.76 -0.70 -13.50
CA ALA A 144 -4.32 0.65 -13.83
C ALA A 144 -4.15 1.50 -12.56
N GLY A 145 -5.08 1.38 -11.61
CA GLY A 145 -4.98 1.99 -10.29
C GLY A 145 -3.79 1.47 -9.49
N VAL A 146 -3.44 0.18 -9.58
CA VAL A 146 -2.24 -0.35 -8.91
C VAL A 146 -0.97 0.30 -9.47
N VAL A 147 -0.87 0.45 -10.79
CA VAL A 147 0.26 1.14 -11.44
C VAL A 147 0.29 2.62 -11.03
N ALA A 148 -0.87 3.29 -10.96
CA ALA A 148 -0.96 4.67 -10.50
C ALA A 148 -0.51 4.83 -9.04
N ALA A 149 -0.90 3.92 -8.14
CA ALA A 149 -0.45 3.92 -6.75
C ALA A 149 1.08 3.80 -6.64
N LEU A 150 1.67 2.88 -7.40
CA LEU A 150 3.13 2.69 -7.43
C LEU A 150 3.85 3.94 -7.98
N ALA A 151 3.41 4.46 -9.13
CA ALA A 151 4.02 5.63 -9.74
C ALA A 151 3.91 6.87 -8.85
N ALA A 152 2.74 7.08 -8.24
CA ALA A 152 2.50 8.18 -7.31
C ALA A 152 3.36 8.08 -6.04
N THR A 153 3.56 6.87 -5.52
CA THR A 153 4.44 6.61 -4.38
C THR A 153 5.90 6.94 -4.75
N VAL A 154 6.37 6.49 -5.90
CA VAL A 154 7.73 6.81 -6.40
C VAL A 154 7.88 8.32 -6.57
N ALA A 155 6.89 9.00 -7.14
CA ALA A 155 6.92 10.45 -7.30
C ALA A 155 7.01 11.16 -5.94
N ALA A 156 6.22 10.73 -4.96
CA ALA A 156 6.24 11.29 -3.62
C ALA A 156 7.61 11.13 -2.94
N LEU A 157 8.24 9.95 -3.08
CA LEU A 157 9.56 9.68 -2.49
C LEU A 157 10.72 10.35 -3.22
N SER A 158 10.57 10.64 -4.51
CA SER A 158 11.61 11.31 -5.32
C SER A 158 11.44 12.83 -5.41
N GLY A 159 10.33 13.37 -4.90
CA GLY A 159 9.97 14.78 -5.05
C GLY A 159 9.51 15.16 -6.46
N ALA A 160 9.14 14.17 -7.30
CA ALA A 160 8.54 14.42 -8.60
C ALA A 160 7.05 14.78 -8.48
N ASP A 161 6.44 15.19 -9.58
CA ASP A 161 5.03 15.59 -9.59
C ASP A 161 4.09 14.38 -9.43
N ILE A 162 3.50 14.26 -8.24
CA ILE A 162 2.57 13.19 -7.87
C ILE A 162 1.30 13.23 -8.75
N ARG A 163 0.82 14.42 -9.12
CA ARG A 163 -0.40 14.57 -9.94
C ARG A 163 -0.17 14.06 -11.35
N VAL A 164 1.01 14.32 -11.91
CA VAL A 164 1.41 13.75 -13.21
C VAL A 164 1.51 12.24 -13.11
N ALA A 165 2.16 11.71 -12.08
CA ALA A 165 2.31 10.26 -11.89
C ALA A 165 0.97 9.53 -11.71
N LEU A 166 -0.03 10.15 -11.07
CA LEU A 166 -1.38 9.61 -10.95
C LEU A 166 -2.14 9.60 -12.28
N ARG A 167 -1.97 10.63 -13.13
CA ARG A 167 -2.69 10.76 -14.41
C ARG A 167 -2.06 9.96 -15.54
N ALA A 168 -0.74 9.88 -15.56
CA ALA A 168 0.04 9.24 -16.60
C ALA A 168 1.21 8.45 -15.96
N PRO A 169 0.91 7.28 -15.36
CA PRO A 169 1.93 6.46 -14.73
C PRO A 169 2.99 5.97 -15.73
N ASP A 170 4.28 6.13 -15.40
CA ASP A 170 5.39 5.65 -16.23
C ASP A 170 5.82 4.23 -15.81
N VAL A 171 5.30 3.23 -16.52
CA VAL A 171 5.62 1.82 -16.28
C VAL A 171 7.09 1.51 -16.56
N ALA A 172 7.71 2.16 -17.55
CA ALA A 172 9.12 1.92 -17.87
C ALA A 172 10.01 2.41 -16.72
N ALA A 173 9.67 3.55 -16.11
CA ALA A 173 10.34 4.04 -14.91
C ALA A 173 10.20 3.04 -13.75
N LEU A 174 9.01 2.50 -13.50
CA LEU A 174 8.76 1.49 -12.46
C LEU A 174 9.60 0.21 -12.67
N LEU A 175 9.72 -0.27 -13.90
CA LEU A 175 10.54 -1.43 -14.24
C LEU A 175 12.04 -1.18 -14.09
N SER A 176 12.46 0.09 -14.18
CA SER A 176 13.86 0.50 -14.04
C SER A 176 14.28 0.82 -12.61
N LEU A 177 13.37 0.69 -11.63
CA LEU A 177 13.66 1.02 -10.23
C LEU A 177 14.82 0.19 -9.67
N HIS A 178 15.72 0.89 -8.97
CA HIS A 178 16.77 0.24 -8.19
C HIS A 178 16.14 -0.58 -7.04
N PRO A 179 16.71 -1.73 -6.64
CA PRO A 179 16.19 -2.53 -5.52
C PRO A 179 15.94 -1.74 -4.23
N ASP A 180 16.83 -0.81 -3.87
CA ASP A 180 16.66 0.02 -2.68
C ASP A 180 15.46 0.98 -2.80
N ALA A 181 15.16 1.47 -4.01
CA ALA A 181 13.98 2.29 -4.27
C ALA A 181 12.70 1.44 -4.21
N ALA A 182 12.73 0.21 -4.72
CA ALA A 182 11.62 -0.73 -4.57
C ALA A 182 11.37 -1.11 -3.10
N ASP A 183 12.43 -1.28 -2.30
CA ASP A 183 12.34 -1.47 -0.86
C ASP A 183 11.67 -0.26 -0.18
N ALA A 184 12.09 0.97 -0.52
CA ALA A 184 11.49 2.19 0.02
C ALA A 184 10.00 2.32 -0.33
N VAL A 185 9.63 2.02 -1.58
CA VAL A 185 8.21 1.99 -2.00
C VAL A 185 7.41 1.02 -1.15
N ARG A 186 7.91 -0.20 -0.90
CA ARG A 186 7.21 -1.20 -0.06
C ARG A 186 7.13 -0.84 1.42
N GLN A 187 8.03 0.00 1.93
CA GLN A 187 7.94 0.51 3.30
C GLN A 187 6.81 1.53 3.46
N VAL A 188 6.51 2.26 2.39
CA VAL A 188 5.54 3.35 2.39
C VAL A 188 4.17 2.85 1.90
N LEU A 189 4.11 2.18 0.76
CA LEU A 189 2.90 1.50 0.26
C LEU A 189 2.85 0.07 0.80
N LEU A 190 2.09 -0.10 1.88
CA LEU A 190 1.98 -1.34 2.65
C LEU A 190 1.06 -2.39 2.02
N GLY A 191 0.38 -2.04 0.93
CA GLY A 191 -0.53 -2.90 0.20
C GLY A 191 -1.50 -2.11 -0.69
N VAL A 192 -2.07 -2.80 -1.67
CA VAL A 192 -3.14 -2.30 -2.54
C VAL A 192 -4.31 -3.25 -2.44
N GLU A 193 -5.39 -2.79 -1.82
CA GLU A 193 -6.64 -3.53 -1.76
C GLU A 193 -7.30 -3.57 -3.13
N VAL A 194 -7.60 -4.79 -3.59
CA VAL A 194 -8.20 -5.06 -4.91
C VAL A 194 -9.34 -6.05 -4.79
N THR A 195 -10.36 -5.87 -5.64
CA THR A 195 -11.55 -6.73 -5.67
C THR A 195 -11.31 -8.00 -6.48
N ASP A 196 -10.63 -7.89 -7.62
CA ASP A 196 -10.26 -9.03 -8.48
C ASP A 196 -8.73 -9.11 -8.65
N PRO A 197 -8.03 -9.81 -7.75
CA PRO A 197 -6.57 -9.93 -7.84
C PRO A 197 -6.11 -10.67 -9.10
N ALA A 198 -6.92 -11.57 -9.67
CA ALA A 198 -6.52 -12.33 -10.86
C ALA A 198 -6.49 -11.43 -12.10
N ALA A 199 -7.54 -10.64 -12.30
CA ALA A 199 -7.59 -9.65 -13.39
C ALA A 199 -6.50 -8.59 -13.25
N VAL A 200 -6.22 -8.15 -12.02
CA VAL A 200 -5.12 -7.21 -11.74
C VAL A 200 -3.77 -7.82 -12.10
N ILE A 201 -3.50 -9.06 -11.70
CA ILE A 201 -2.24 -9.75 -12.05
C ILE A 201 -2.11 -9.89 -13.56
N GLU A 202 -3.18 -10.29 -14.27
CA GLU A 202 -3.16 -10.38 -15.73
C GLU A 202 -2.79 -9.04 -16.38
N TYR A 203 -3.41 -7.95 -15.91
CA TYR A 203 -3.08 -6.60 -16.37
C TYR A 203 -1.62 -6.23 -16.10
N LEU A 204 -1.13 -6.45 -14.87
CA LEU A 204 0.25 -6.12 -14.48
C LEU A 204 1.27 -6.89 -15.34
N VAL A 205 1.03 -8.18 -15.57
CA VAL A 205 1.85 -9.00 -16.47
C VAL A 205 1.81 -8.45 -17.90
N GLY A 206 0.64 -8.01 -18.37
CA GLY A 206 0.44 -7.41 -19.69
C GLY A 206 1.24 -6.12 -19.90
N VAL A 207 1.39 -5.29 -18.86
CA VAL A 207 2.24 -4.09 -18.89
C VAL A 207 3.71 -4.35 -18.54
N GLY A 208 4.06 -5.60 -18.18
CA GLY A 208 5.42 -6.05 -17.93
C GLY A 208 5.86 -6.06 -16.46
N LEU A 209 4.99 -5.68 -15.52
CA LEU A 209 5.25 -5.75 -14.08
C LEU A 209 5.00 -7.17 -13.55
N ARG A 210 6.01 -7.77 -12.91
CA ARG A 210 5.97 -9.15 -12.39
C ARG A 210 6.58 -9.23 -11.00
#